data_AF-A0A957RDZ5-F1
#
_entry.id   AF-A0A957RDZ5-F1
#
_cell.length_a   1.000
_cell.length_b   1.000
_cell.length_c   1.000
_cell.angle_alpha   90.00
_cell.angle_beta   90.00
_cell.angle_gamma   90.00
#
_symmetry.space_group_name_H-M   'P 1'
#
loop_
_entity.id
_entity.type
_entity.pdbx_description
1 polymer ?
#
loop_
_entity_poly.entity_id
_entity_poly.type
_entity_poly.pdbx_seq_one_letter_code
_entity_poly.pdbx_strand_id
1 'polypeptide(L)'
;QSVTTAVTALTQVNRYLILGTAISIILAAIVGAFLARRALAPIDTITETASTITRTRDLGNRIDIPDNASEVGRLAGTFNDMLDRIQRLFQAQERLIGDVSHELRTPLTTIQGNVELMQRMAATPVGNGNIDLKAVAGLFQESLGEVQAESERMNKMISDLLLLAQADSGALQIHMAPVEMDTLLLDVYRQARRLVERYKGRT
;
A
#
# COMPACT_ATOMS: atom_id res chain seq x y z
N GLN A 1 67.71 -21.86 56.01
CA GLN A 1 67.93 -20.88 54.92
C GLN A 1 67.37 -21.36 53.58
N SER A 2 67.45 -22.64 53.21
CA SER A 2 66.86 -23.19 51.97
C SER A 2 65.33 -23.02 51.88
N VAL A 3 64.59 -23.25 52.98
CA VAL A 3 63.12 -23.16 53.02
C VAL A 3 62.59 -21.74 52.82
N THR A 4 63.24 -20.73 53.42
CA THR A 4 62.85 -19.32 53.29
C THR A 4 63.05 -18.79 51.87
N THR A 5 64.13 -19.21 51.20
CA THR A 5 64.40 -18.84 49.80
C THR A 5 63.42 -19.52 48.84
N ALA A 6 62.98 -20.74 49.14
CA ALA A 6 61.96 -21.43 48.36
C ALA A 6 60.57 -20.74 48.47
N VAL A 7 60.18 -20.29 49.67
CA VAL A 7 58.90 -19.59 49.89
C VAL A 7 58.87 -18.22 49.19
N THR A 8 59.98 -17.47 49.22
CA THR A 8 60.04 -16.17 48.52
C THR A 8 60.03 -16.33 47.00
N ALA A 9 60.67 -17.36 46.45
CA ALA A 9 60.59 -17.68 45.02
C ALA A 9 59.15 -18.02 44.60
N LEU A 10 58.43 -18.83 45.39
CA LEU A 10 57.07 -19.25 45.08
C LEU A 10 56.07 -18.07 45.11
N THR A 11 56.22 -17.14 46.05
CA THR A 11 55.37 -15.93 46.12
C THR A 11 55.64 -14.96 44.96
N GLN A 12 56.90 -14.84 44.51
CA GLN A 12 57.24 -14.04 43.32
C GLN A 12 56.63 -14.62 42.05
N VAL A 13 56.77 -15.94 41.82
CA VAL A 13 56.16 -16.63 40.68
C VAL A 13 54.64 -16.47 40.70
N ASN A 14 53.99 -16.66 41.86
CA ASN A 14 52.55 -16.45 42.00
C ASN A 14 52.13 -15.01 41.68
N ARG A 15 52.89 -14.01 42.15
CA ARG A 15 52.62 -12.59 41.83
C ARG A 15 52.71 -12.31 40.34
N TYR A 16 53.73 -12.83 39.66
CA TYR A 16 53.87 -12.67 38.21
C TYR A 16 52.77 -13.40 37.44
N LEU A 17 52.35 -14.58 37.91
CA LEU A 17 51.21 -15.29 37.34
C LEU A 17 49.91 -14.49 37.48
N ILE A 18 49.62 -13.96 38.67
CA ILE A 18 48.42 -13.14 38.91
C ILE A 18 48.44 -11.86 38.06
N LEU A 19 49.57 -11.18 37.96
CA LEU A 19 49.69 -9.99 37.11
C LEU A 19 49.55 -10.34 35.63
N GLY A 20 50.18 -11.42 35.18
CA GLY A 20 50.09 -11.89 33.80
C GLY A 20 48.66 -12.28 33.40
N THR A 21 47.95 -13.01 34.26
CA THR A 21 46.54 -13.38 34.02
C THR A 21 45.64 -12.16 34.03
N ALA A 22 45.81 -11.24 34.99
CA ALA A 22 45.06 -9.99 35.03
C ALA A 22 45.25 -9.15 33.75
N ILE A 23 46.50 -8.99 33.30
CA ILE A 23 46.81 -8.28 32.06
C ILE A 23 46.18 -8.99 30.85
N SER A 24 46.26 -10.32 30.79
CA SER A 24 45.69 -11.11 29.69
C SER A 24 44.18 -10.98 29.63
N ILE A 25 43.49 -10.97 30.77
CA ILE A 25 42.04 -10.76 30.86
C ILE A 25 41.67 -9.37 30.36
N ILE A 26 42.39 -8.33 30.79
CA ILE A 26 42.16 -6.95 30.35
C ILE A 26 42.34 -6.85 28.83
N LEU A 27 43.43 -7.42 28.30
CA LEU A 27 43.72 -7.39 26.87
C LEU A 27 42.63 -8.14 26.07
N ALA A 28 42.21 -9.31 26.53
CA ALA A 28 41.13 -10.08 25.92
C ALA A 28 39.80 -9.30 25.93
N ALA A 29 39.48 -8.61 27.03
CA ALA A 29 38.28 -7.78 27.13
C ALA A 29 38.31 -6.60 26.14
N ILE A 30 39.46 -5.93 26.00
CA ILE A 30 39.62 -4.82 25.04
C ILE A 30 39.46 -5.31 23.59
N VAL A 31 40.14 -6.40 23.23
CA VAL A 31 40.07 -6.97 21.87
C VAL A 31 38.67 -7.50 21.57
N GLY A 32 38.05 -8.20 22.51
CA GLY A 32 36.68 -8.70 22.39
C GLY A 32 35.67 -7.57 22.19
N ALA A 33 35.77 -6.50 22.98
CA ALA A 33 34.91 -5.33 22.84
C ALA A 33 35.12 -4.63 21.48
N PHE A 34 36.37 -4.52 21.01
CA PHE A 34 36.68 -3.94 19.70
C PHE A 34 36.09 -4.77 18.54
N LEU A 35 36.28 -6.08 18.56
CA LEU A 35 35.74 -6.99 17.54
C LEU A 35 34.20 -6.99 17.54
N ALA A 36 33.58 -7.04 18.72
CA ALA A 36 32.12 -6.99 18.85
C ALA A 36 31.54 -5.70 18.27
N ARG A 37 32.13 -4.54 18.60
CA ARG A 37 31.71 -3.25 18.05
C ARG A 37 31.85 -3.22 16.52
N ARG A 38 32.96 -3.74 15.99
CA ARG A 38 33.18 -3.78 14.54
C ARG A 38 32.22 -4.71 13.81
N ALA A 39 31.88 -5.85 14.41
CA ALA A 39 30.93 -6.82 13.85
C ALA A 39 29.48 -6.32 13.89
N LEU A 40 29.12 -5.54 14.92
CA LEU A 40 27.76 -5.02 15.12
C LEU A 40 27.52 -3.66 14.44
N ALA A 41 28.57 -2.91 14.07
CA ALA A 41 28.44 -1.60 13.42
C ALA A 41 27.47 -1.55 12.22
N PRO A 42 27.37 -2.58 11.34
CA PRO A 42 26.41 -2.53 10.24
C PRO A 42 24.93 -2.59 10.68
N ILE A 43 24.64 -3.11 11.88
CA ILE A 43 23.28 -3.10 12.45
C ILE A 43 22.87 -1.67 12.81
N ASP A 44 23.81 -0.84 13.27
CA ASP A 44 23.54 0.58 13.53
C ASP A 44 23.19 1.29 12.22
N THR A 45 23.87 0.97 11.12
CA THR A 45 23.54 1.49 9.77
C THR A 45 22.13 1.11 9.34
N ILE A 46 21.75 -0.17 9.47
CA ILE A 46 20.37 -0.65 9.19
C ILE A 46 19.35 0.18 9.99
N THR A 47 19.62 0.35 11.29
CA THR A 47 18.71 1.04 12.21
C THR A 47 18.59 2.53 11.87
N GLU A 48 19.70 3.18 11.54
CA GLU A 48 19.74 4.59 11.16
C GLU A 48 19.02 4.83 9.82
N THR A 49 19.25 3.98 8.82
CA THR A 49 18.54 4.06 7.54
C THR A 49 17.04 3.85 7.73
N ALA A 50 16.63 2.83 8.49
CA ALA A 50 15.21 2.58 8.78
C ALA A 50 14.53 3.74 9.53
N SER A 51 15.22 4.32 10.52
CA SER A 51 14.78 5.52 11.23
C SER A 51 14.67 6.73 10.29
N THR A 52 15.62 6.89 9.37
CA THR A 52 15.61 7.96 8.37
C THR A 52 14.43 7.82 7.44
N ILE A 53 14.21 6.64 6.85
CA ILE A 53 13.06 6.31 5.99
C ILE A 53 11.74 6.64 6.72
N THR A 54 11.62 6.24 7.99
CA THR A 54 10.42 6.50 8.79
C THR A 54 10.19 8.00 9.02
N ARG A 55 11.26 8.77 9.27
CA ARG A 55 11.19 10.20 9.56
C ARG A 55 10.93 11.04 8.32
N THR A 56 11.60 10.75 7.21
CA THR A 56 11.48 11.48 5.95
C THR A 56 10.31 11.00 5.10
N ARG A 57 9.77 9.80 5.39
CA ARG A 57 8.84 9.05 4.53
C ARG A 57 9.39 8.74 3.14
N ASP A 58 10.71 8.81 2.98
CA ASP A 58 11.38 8.52 1.72
C ASP A 58 11.70 7.02 1.64
N LEU A 59 10.75 6.28 1.05
CA LEU A 59 10.89 4.87 0.74
C LEU A 59 11.91 4.59 -0.37
N GLY A 60 12.52 5.60 -1.00
CA GLY A 60 13.55 5.44 -2.03
C GLY A 60 14.93 5.10 -1.48
N ASN A 61 15.18 5.38 -0.20
CA ASN A 61 16.45 5.01 0.44
C ASN A 61 16.56 3.49 0.61
N ARG A 62 17.78 2.98 0.46
CA ARG A 62 18.10 1.55 0.61
C ARG A 62 19.23 1.39 1.61
N ILE A 63 19.24 0.24 2.26
CA ILE A 63 20.32 -0.15 3.15
C ILE A 63 21.46 -0.66 2.27
N ASP A 64 22.59 0.03 2.29
CA ASP A 64 23.81 -0.37 1.61
C ASP A 64 24.81 -0.96 2.60
N ILE A 65 25.11 -2.26 2.47
CA ILE A 65 26.12 -2.96 3.25
C ILE A 65 27.16 -3.49 2.28
N PRO A 66 28.45 -3.11 2.42
CA PRO A 66 29.51 -3.49 1.48
C PRO A 66 29.69 -5.00 1.29
N ASP A 67 29.41 -5.80 2.32
CA ASP A 67 29.53 -7.26 2.28
C ASP A 67 28.15 -7.93 2.28
N ASN A 68 27.64 -8.16 1.07
CA ASN A 68 26.35 -8.79 0.82
C ASN A 68 26.33 -10.31 1.10
N ALA A 69 27.49 -10.96 1.24
CA ALA A 69 27.58 -12.39 1.51
C ALA A 69 27.46 -12.72 3.01
N SER A 70 27.68 -11.74 3.89
CA SER A 70 27.49 -11.87 5.33
C SER A 70 26.01 -12.07 5.72
N GLU A 71 25.75 -12.63 6.91
CA GLU A 71 24.40 -12.74 7.45
C GLU A 71 23.70 -11.39 7.55
N VAL A 72 24.46 -10.34 7.90
CA VAL A 72 23.95 -8.97 8.00
C VAL A 72 23.66 -8.38 6.62
N GLY A 73 24.49 -8.67 5.61
CA GLY A 73 24.22 -8.32 4.21
C GLY A 73 22.95 -8.98 3.67
N ARG A 74 22.72 -10.27 3.98
CA ARG A 74 21.47 -10.96 3.64
C ARG A 74 20.24 -10.36 4.33
N LEU A 75 20.39 -9.93 5.59
CA LEU A 75 19.32 -9.22 6.31
C LEU A 75 19.00 -7.88 5.64
N ALA A 76 20.02 -7.09 5.27
CA ALA A 76 19.83 -5.85 4.54
C ALA A 76 19.13 -6.06 3.19
N GLY A 77 19.51 -7.10 2.45
CA GLY A 77 18.83 -7.49 1.20
C GLY A 77 17.35 -7.81 1.42
N THR A 78 17.03 -8.62 2.43
CA THR A 78 15.64 -8.96 2.79
C THR A 78 14.85 -7.71 3.17
N PHE A 79 15.47 -6.77 3.89
CA PHE A 79 14.83 -5.50 4.24
C PHE A 79 14.58 -4.63 3.02
N ASN A 80 15.54 -4.54 2.09
CA ASN A 80 15.38 -3.83 0.83
C ASN A 80 14.24 -4.44 -0.03
N ASP A 81 14.10 -5.77 -0.07
CA ASP A 81 12.99 -6.43 -0.75
C ASP A 81 11.62 -6.07 -0.14
N MET A 82 11.55 -5.96 1.19
CA MET A 82 10.36 -5.47 1.88
C MET A 82 10.08 -4.00 1.54
N LEU A 83 11.09 -3.13 1.56
CA LEU A 83 10.94 -1.72 1.18
C LEU A 83 10.45 -1.56 -0.26
N ASP A 84 11.01 -2.35 -1.19
CA ASP A 84 10.58 -2.40 -2.58
C ASP A 84 9.10 -2.77 -2.72
N ARG A 85 8.66 -3.77 -1.94
CA ARG A 85 7.25 -4.17 -1.93
C ARG A 85 6.36 -3.06 -1.40
N ILE A 86 6.74 -2.41 -0.30
CA ILE A 86 5.98 -1.29 0.28
C ILE A 86 5.91 -0.12 -0.71
N GLN A 87 7.02 0.24 -1.34
CA GLN A 87 7.07 1.32 -2.32
C GLN A 87 6.16 1.04 -3.52
N ARG A 88 6.17 -0.20 -4.05
CA ARG A 88 5.25 -0.59 -5.13
C ARG A 88 3.78 -0.50 -4.73
N LEU A 89 3.44 -0.94 -3.52
CA LEU A 89 2.07 -0.85 -2.99
C LEU A 89 1.62 0.61 -2.86
N PHE A 90 2.49 1.47 -2.31
CA PHE A 90 2.20 2.89 -2.16
C PHE A 90 2.00 3.59 -3.51
N GLN A 91 2.89 3.33 -4.48
CA GLN A 91 2.75 3.87 -5.84
C GLN A 91 1.51 3.35 -6.58
N ALA A 92 1.07 2.12 -6.31
CA ALA A 92 -0.17 1.58 -6.85
C ALA A 92 -1.39 2.27 -6.22
N GLN A 93 -1.36 2.48 -4.90
CA GLN A 93 -2.40 3.19 -4.17
C GLN A 93 -2.55 4.64 -4.63
N GLU A 94 -1.45 5.38 -4.81
CA GLU A 94 -1.49 6.75 -5.32
C GLU A 94 -2.12 6.83 -6.72
N ARG A 95 -1.71 5.93 -7.62
CA ARG A 95 -2.30 5.84 -8.96
C ARG A 95 -3.79 5.52 -8.90
N LEU A 96 -4.19 4.52 -8.11
CA LEU A 96 -5.60 4.17 -7.93
C LEU A 96 -6.43 5.36 -7.43
N ILE A 97 -5.94 6.09 -6.42
CA ILE A 97 -6.63 7.27 -5.89
C ILE A 97 -6.74 8.36 -6.97
N GLY A 98 -5.67 8.57 -7.74
CA GLY A 98 -5.66 9.50 -8.86
C GLY A 98 -6.71 9.13 -9.90
N ASP A 99 -6.68 7.89 -10.38
CA ASP A 99 -7.58 7.37 -11.40
C ASP A 99 -9.04 7.43 -10.94
N VAL A 100 -9.35 6.97 -9.73
CA VAL A 100 -10.70 7.06 -9.15
C VAL A 100 -11.16 8.51 -9.02
N SER A 101 -10.28 9.42 -8.59
CA SER A 101 -10.63 10.84 -8.47
C SER A 101 -10.93 11.47 -9.83
N HIS A 102 -10.22 11.08 -10.89
CA HIS A 102 -10.46 11.53 -12.26
C HIS A 102 -11.77 10.95 -12.81
N GLU A 103 -11.95 9.65 -12.69
CA GLU A 103 -13.13 8.92 -13.17
C GLU A 103 -14.42 9.32 -12.44
N LEU A 104 -14.35 9.76 -11.17
CA LEU A 104 -15.50 10.32 -10.44
C LEU A 104 -15.75 11.80 -10.71
N ARG A 105 -14.77 12.56 -11.22
CA ARG A 105 -14.96 13.98 -11.50
C ARG A 105 -15.89 14.21 -12.69
N THR A 106 -15.66 13.48 -13.78
CA THR A 106 -16.49 13.54 -14.99
C THR A 106 -17.99 13.34 -14.71
N PRO A 107 -18.43 12.24 -14.06
CA PRO A 107 -19.82 12.02 -13.74
C PRO A 107 -20.39 13.12 -12.83
N LEU A 108 -19.61 13.55 -11.84
CA LEU A 108 -20.04 14.61 -10.92
C LEU A 108 -20.26 15.94 -11.65
N THR A 109 -19.38 16.31 -12.58
CA THR A 109 -19.53 17.51 -13.40
C THR A 109 -20.77 17.43 -14.30
N THR A 110 -21.06 16.26 -14.89
CA THR A 110 -22.28 16.05 -15.69
C THR A 110 -23.55 16.21 -14.84
N ILE A 111 -23.56 15.64 -13.63
CA ILE A 111 -24.70 15.79 -12.71
C ILE A 111 -24.89 17.26 -12.32
N GLN A 112 -23.82 17.96 -11.96
CA GLN A 112 -23.88 19.38 -11.59
C GLN A 112 -24.41 20.24 -12.75
N GLY A 113 -23.89 20.04 -13.96
CA GLY A 113 -24.36 20.77 -15.14
C GLY A 113 -25.84 20.55 -15.46
N ASN A 114 -26.32 19.31 -15.35
CA ASN A 114 -27.73 19.00 -15.54
C ASN A 114 -28.63 19.59 -14.45
N VAL A 115 -28.20 19.54 -13.18
CA VAL A 115 -28.93 20.16 -12.08
C VAL A 115 -29.00 21.69 -12.25
N GLU A 116 -27.91 22.33 -12.66
CA GLU A 116 -27.91 23.78 -12.98
C GLU A 116 -28.86 24.11 -14.14
N LEU A 117 -28.88 23.30 -15.19
CA LEU A 117 -29.80 23.47 -16.32
C LEU A 117 -31.26 23.35 -15.87
N MET A 118 -31.57 22.35 -15.05
CA MET A 118 -32.90 22.17 -14.47
C MET A 118 -33.33 23.35 -13.59
N GLN A 119 -32.42 23.88 -12.77
CA GLN A 119 -32.70 25.07 -11.95
C GLN A 119 -32.99 26.31 -12.81
N ARG A 120 -32.24 26.52 -13.90
CA ARG A 120 -32.50 27.63 -14.84
C ARG A 120 -33.85 27.48 -15.53
N MET A 121 -34.21 26.27 -15.95
CA MET A 121 -35.53 25.98 -16.53
C MET A 121 -36.66 26.28 -15.54
N ALA A 122 -36.51 25.89 -14.26
CA ALA A 122 -37.50 26.15 -13.22
C ALA A 122 -37.65 27.65 -12.86
N ALA A 123 -36.57 28.43 -12.97
CA ALA A 123 -36.56 29.87 -12.68
C ALA A 123 -37.05 30.76 -13.84
N THR A 124 -37.23 30.20 -15.05
CA THR A 124 -37.63 30.98 -16.23
C THR A 124 -39.13 31.28 -16.19
N PRO A 125 -39.58 32.55 -16.14
CA PRO A 125 -40.99 32.90 -16.05
C PRO A 125 -41.76 32.45 -17.30
N VAL A 126 -42.85 31.71 -17.13
CA VAL A 126 -43.78 31.24 -18.18
C VAL A 126 -44.60 32.39 -18.82
N GLY A 127 -44.15 33.63 -18.67
CA GLY A 127 -45.02 34.80 -18.68
C GLY A 127 -45.15 35.62 -19.96
N ASN A 128 -44.35 35.46 -21.02
CA ASN A 128 -44.37 36.45 -22.12
C ASN A 128 -44.03 35.98 -23.55
N GLY A 129 -44.11 34.68 -23.85
CA GLY A 129 -43.93 34.20 -25.22
C GLY A 129 -44.27 32.72 -25.34
N ASN A 130 -44.52 32.24 -26.56
CA ASN A 130 -44.86 30.86 -26.93
C ASN A 130 -43.78 29.83 -26.55
N ILE A 131 -43.44 29.72 -25.27
CA ILE A 131 -42.57 28.67 -24.75
C ILE A 131 -43.43 27.41 -24.73
N ASP A 132 -43.08 26.44 -25.58
CA ASP A 132 -43.72 25.14 -25.57
C ASP A 132 -43.41 24.44 -24.24
N LEU A 133 -44.39 24.45 -23.33
CA LEU A 133 -44.29 23.81 -22.02
C LEU A 133 -43.92 22.32 -22.14
N LYS A 134 -44.28 21.66 -23.26
CA LYS A 134 -43.87 20.28 -23.52
C LYS A 134 -42.40 20.16 -23.85
N ALA A 135 -41.82 21.12 -24.58
CA ALA A 135 -40.40 21.13 -24.87
C ALA A 135 -39.56 21.30 -23.59
N VAL A 136 -39.98 22.20 -22.69
CA VAL A 136 -39.30 22.39 -21.38
C VAL A 136 -39.44 21.15 -20.50
N ALA A 137 -40.63 20.54 -20.44
CA ALA A 137 -40.83 19.30 -19.70
C ALA A 137 -39.99 18.13 -20.26
N GLY A 138 -39.84 18.04 -21.59
CA GLY A 138 -38.98 17.07 -22.26
C GLY A 138 -37.51 17.21 -21.87
N LEU A 139 -36.97 18.43 -21.94
CA LEU A 139 -35.58 18.72 -21.55
C LEU A 139 -35.33 18.45 -20.06
N PHE A 140 -36.28 18.79 -19.18
CA PHE A 140 -36.18 18.48 -17.76
C PHE A 140 -36.13 16.96 -17.50
N GLN A 141 -36.95 16.20 -18.21
CA GLN A 141 -36.97 14.73 -18.10
C GLN A 141 -35.69 14.10 -18.66
N GLU A 142 -35.11 14.66 -19.72
CA GLU A 142 -33.82 14.25 -20.27
C GLU A 142 -32.69 14.50 -19.26
N SER A 143 -32.59 15.71 -18.70
CA SER A 143 -31.60 16.05 -17.67
C SER A 143 -31.72 15.16 -16.43
N LEU A 144 -32.93 14.87 -15.98
CA LEU A 144 -33.15 13.90 -14.89
C LEU A 144 -32.66 12.49 -15.24
N GLY A 145 -32.93 12.05 -16.48
CA GLY A 145 -32.45 10.77 -16.99
C GLY A 145 -30.93 10.69 -17.03
N GLU A 146 -30.25 11.77 -17.41
CA GLU A 146 -28.79 11.86 -17.39
C GLU A 146 -28.23 11.81 -15.97
N VAL A 147 -28.80 12.58 -15.04
CA VAL A 147 -28.40 12.57 -13.62
C VAL A 147 -28.56 11.18 -13.01
N GLN A 148 -29.67 10.51 -13.29
CA GLN A 148 -29.91 9.14 -12.82
C GLN A 148 -28.88 8.18 -13.41
N ALA A 149 -28.68 8.21 -14.73
CA ALA A 149 -27.75 7.31 -15.40
C ALA A 149 -26.31 7.48 -14.91
N GLU A 150 -25.91 8.72 -14.59
CA GLU A 150 -24.58 9.02 -14.07
C GLU A 150 -24.41 8.58 -12.61
N SER A 151 -25.46 8.74 -11.81
CA SER A 151 -25.49 8.22 -10.43
C SER A 151 -25.38 6.69 -10.40
N GLU A 152 -26.07 6.00 -11.31
CA GLU A 152 -25.97 4.55 -11.48
C GLU A 152 -24.55 4.12 -11.91
N ARG A 153 -23.90 4.88 -12.81
CA ARG A 153 -22.51 4.64 -13.21
C ARG A 153 -21.54 4.78 -12.03
N MET A 154 -21.66 5.85 -11.24
CA MET A 154 -20.84 6.04 -10.04
C MET A 154 -21.05 4.93 -9.02
N ASN A 155 -22.29 4.50 -8.79
CA ASN A 155 -22.59 3.42 -7.84
C ASN A 155 -21.98 2.08 -8.28
N LYS A 156 -22.01 1.79 -9.59
CA LYS A 156 -21.34 0.62 -10.15
C LYS A 156 -19.83 0.68 -9.94
N MET A 157 -19.20 1.83 -10.25
CA MET A 157 -17.76 2.02 -10.04
C MET A 157 -17.35 1.84 -8.57
N ILE A 158 -18.12 2.40 -7.62
CA ILE A 158 -17.89 2.21 -6.20
C ILE A 158 -18.01 0.73 -5.81
N SER A 159 -19.02 0.03 -6.35
CA SER A 159 -19.20 -1.41 -6.10
C SER A 159 -18.02 -2.24 -6.63
N ASP A 160 -17.53 -1.91 -7.83
CA ASP A 160 -16.38 -2.59 -8.44
C ASP A 160 -15.09 -2.33 -7.63
N LEU A 161 -14.88 -1.11 -7.11
CA LEU A 161 -13.76 -0.78 -6.23
C LEU A 161 -13.82 -1.51 -4.89
N LEU A 162 -15.01 -1.61 -4.29
CA LEU A 162 -15.21 -2.36 -3.05
C LEU A 162 -14.96 -3.86 -3.25
N LEU A 163 -15.39 -4.41 -4.39
CA LEU A 163 -15.11 -5.79 -4.76
C LEU A 163 -13.60 -6.04 -4.90
N LEU A 164 -12.90 -5.14 -5.57
CA LEU A 164 -11.44 -5.21 -5.72
C LEU A 164 -10.73 -5.15 -4.36
N ALA A 165 -11.12 -4.22 -3.48
CA ALA A 165 -10.55 -4.10 -2.14
C ALA A 165 -10.81 -5.34 -1.25
N GLN A 166 -11.97 -5.98 -1.39
CA GLN A 166 -12.26 -7.25 -0.71
C GLN A 166 -11.43 -8.41 -1.25
N ALA A 167 -11.16 -8.44 -2.55
CA ALA A 167 -10.26 -9.41 -3.16
C ALA A 167 -8.82 -9.25 -2.65
N ASP A 168 -8.31 -8.01 -2.60
CA ASP A 168 -6.95 -7.72 -2.15
C ASP A 168 -6.73 -7.98 -0.65
N SER A 169 -7.73 -7.73 0.18
CA SER A 169 -7.66 -8.01 1.62
C SER A 169 -7.83 -9.49 1.98
N GLY A 170 -8.13 -10.35 1.01
CA GLY A 170 -8.44 -11.76 1.24
C GLY A 170 -9.79 -11.99 1.94
N ALA A 171 -10.62 -10.96 2.06
CA ALA A 171 -11.95 -11.04 2.65
C ALA A 171 -12.99 -11.68 1.70
N LEU A 172 -12.66 -11.80 0.41
CA LEU A 172 -13.52 -12.41 -0.59
C LEU A 172 -13.61 -13.93 -0.38
N GLN A 173 -14.73 -14.39 0.20
CA GLN A 173 -15.00 -15.82 0.36
C GLN A 173 -15.46 -16.45 -0.97
N ILE A 174 -14.51 -16.99 -1.72
CA ILE A 174 -14.80 -17.72 -2.96
C ILE A 174 -15.38 -19.09 -2.61
N HIS A 175 -16.67 -19.27 -2.87
CA HIS A 175 -17.34 -20.55 -2.72
C HIS A 175 -17.13 -21.38 -3.98
N MET A 176 -16.17 -22.30 -3.93
CA MET A 176 -15.94 -23.26 -5.01
C MET A 176 -16.94 -24.41 -4.91
N ALA A 177 -17.82 -24.52 -5.91
CA ALA A 177 -18.77 -25.63 -6.04
C ALA A 177 -18.79 -26.14 -7.49
N PRO A 178 -19.01 -27.45 -7.72
CA PRO A 178 -19.27 -27.96 -9.05
C PRO A 178 -20.48 -27.25 -9.66
N VAL A 179 -20.35 -26.77 -10.90
CA VAL A 179 -21.41 -26.05 -11.62
C VAL A 179 -21.64 -26.69 -12.98
N GLU A 180 -22.92 -26.83 -13.34
CA GLU A 180 -23.37 -27.26 -14.66
C GLU A 180 -23.17 -26.12 -15.67
N MET A 181 -22.15 -26.26 -16.53
CA MET A 181 -21.74 -25.21 -17.47
C MET A 181 -22.83 -24.86 -18.49
N ASP A 182 -23.63 -25.84 -18.91
CA ASP A 182 -24.76 -25.64 -19.80
C ASP A 182 -25.84 -24.76 -19.17
N THR A 183 -26.21 -25.03 -17.92
CA THR A 183 -27.17 -24.22 -17.15
C THR A 183 -26.64 -22.79 -16.95
N LEU A 184 -25.37 -22.65 -16.53
CA LEU A 184 -24.73 -21.35 -16.32
C LEU A 184 -24.70 -20.51 -17.61
N LEU A 185 -24.26 -21.11 -18.72
CA LEU A 185 -24.19 -20.44 -20.02
C LEU A 185 -25.57 -20.04 -20.52
N LEU A 186 -26.59 -20.87 -20.31
CA LEU A 186 -27.97 -20.55 -20.70
C LEU A 186 -28.52 -19.36 -19.93
N ASP A 187 -28.22 -19.26 -18.63
CA ASP A 187 -28.66 -18.16 -17.79
C ASP A 187 -27.94 -16.84 -18.12
N VAL A 188 -26.63 -16.90 -18.37
CA VAL A 188 -25.86 -15.75 -18.87
C VAL A 188 -26.38 -15.31 -20.22
N TYR A 189 -26.64 -16.24 -21.15
CA TYR A 189 -27.22 -15.93 -22.46
C TYR A 189 -28.58 -15.23 -22.34
N ARG A 190 -29.47 -15.73 -21.47
CA ARG A 190 -30.79 -15.11 -21.20
C ARG A 190 -30.64 -13.70 -20.61
N GLN A 191 -29.70 -13.48 -19.70
CA GLN A 191 -29.43 -12.14 -19.16
C GLN A 191 -28.88 -11.21 -20.24
N ALA A 192 -27.87 -11.64 -21.01
CA ALA A 192 -27.27 -10.85 -22.07
C ALA A 192 -28.31 -10.46 -23.15
N ARG A 193 -29.15 -11.41 -23.57
CA ARG A 193 -30.22 -11.17 -24.54
C ARG A 193 -31.22 -10.13 -24.05
N ARG A 194 -31.65 -10.20 -22.78
CA ARG A 194 -32.53 -9.20 -22.17
C ARG A 194 -31.90 -7.80 -22.12
N LEU A 195 -30.58 -7.72 -21.98
CA LEU A 195 -29.86 -6.44 -22.00
C LEU A 195 -29.84 -5.83 -23.40
N VAL A 196 -29.59 -6.66 -24.42
CA VAL A 196 -29.60 -6.24 -25.84
C VAL A 196 -30.98 -5.79 -26.29
N GLU A 197 -32.04 -6.49 -25.90
CA GLU A 197 -33.43 -6.09 -26.22
C GLU A 197 -33.80 -4.74 -25.56
N ARG A 198 -33.28 -4.45 -24.36
CA ARG A 198 -33.43 -3.15 -23.70
C ARG A 198 -32.70 -2.02 -24.42
N TYR A 199 -31.53 -2.29 -25.00
CA TYR A 199 -30.76 -1.30 -25.75
C TYR A 199 -31.38 -0.98 -27.12
N LYS A 200 -31.96 -1.97 -27.80
CA LYS A 200 -32.68 -1.77 -29.08
C LYS A 200 -33.95 -0.92 -28.97
N GLY A 201 -34.54 -0.78 -27.78
CA GLY A 201 -35.70 0.09 -27.54
C GLY A 201 -35.36 1.56 -27.28
N ARG A 202 -34.06 1.94 -27.29
CA ARG A 202 -33.57 3.29 -26.99
C ARG A 202 -33.00 4.03 -28.22
N THR A 203 -32.94 3.39 -29.38
CA THR A 203 -32.65 3.96 -30.70
C THR A 203 -33.90 3.97 -31.54
#